data_AF-A0A4R0SKV6-F1
#
_entry.id   AF-A0A4R0SKV6-F1
#
_cell.length_a   1.000
_cell.length_b   1.000
_cell.length_c   1.000
_cell.angle_alpha   90.00
_cell.angle_beta   90.00
_cell.angle_gamma   90.00
#
_symmetry.space_group_name_H-M   'P 1'
#
loop_
_entity.id
_entity.type
_entity.pdbx_description
1 polymer ?
#
loop_
_entity_poly.entity_id
_entity_poly.type
_entity_poly.pdbx_seq_one_letter_code
_entity_poly.pdbx_strand_id
1 'polypeptide(L)'
;MSTFALWRLFHRPGLRGSAGHTSMLAIIAFAAATTIFLTVLGGVHGFIWRASADHTVACAFDFGACRPDTVAAWKRQISDPTSLAQFSTAYVALAVFACMLLVVPFVALAGSAARLAASRRDARLAALRLAGATTGQVVRLTALDAAGQALIGALIGIAGYCALMPAVMLIPFQEQRFTFEQLWVGPLALVITLAGVAILALISSLVTLRRVAITPLGVTSRTATALPSGTRMVLFVVVVVVAMIVFKNPAMLAQAGQAVMYGVIIGFMLLCFALVNLIGTWVITARAKAKAKRPKDAATMIAMRRILDNPKRAWRNVSGIALAVFIAGITSICGFFGSAAVVGGANDPFTVFIRDIGTGGILTLVFAAVLAAVSSGVMQAGSVYDQAGEYRMLVLEGTDVKTLNRARFIEVLTPLNIVVIVAGGCSMLLMAPLFAASMTEPATLASFFGGLVLCYALVSIGAFASNHVAASLNLTDYRADD
;
A
#
# COMPACT_ATOMS: atom_id res chain seq x y z
N MET A 1 -4.77 -32.90 24.70
CA MET A 1 -4.27 -32.79 23.31
C MET A 1 -3.47 -31.52 23.14
N SER A 2 -2.31 -31.54 22.49
CA SER A 2 -1.54 -30.32 22.22
C SER A 2 -2.26 -29.44 21.19
N THR A 3 -2.13 -28.12 21.29
CA THR A 3 -2.72 -27.16 20.34
C THR A 3 -2.29 -27.42 18.90
N PHE A 4 -1.07 -27.93 18.70
CA PHE A 4 -0.56 -28.31 17.39
C PHE A 4 -1.23 -29.58 16.83
N ALA A 5 -1.47 -30.59 17.67
CA ALA A 5 -2.18 -31.81 17.25
C ALA A 5 -3.64 -31.52 16.88
N LEU A 6 -4.30 -30.63 17.63
CA LEU A 6 -5.66 -30.18 17.34
C LEU A 6 -5.71 -29.39 16.02
N TRP A 7 -4.73 -28.50 15.78
CA TRP A 7 -4.60 -27.75 14.53
C TRP A 7 -4.45 -28.66 13.30
N ARG A 8 -3.60 -29.69 13.39
CA ARG A 8 -3.35 -30.66 12.31
C ARG A 8 -4.61 -31.45 11.94
N LEU A 9 -5.46 -31.75 12.92
CA LEU A 9 -6.69 -32.54 12.73
C LEU A 9 -7.77 -31.75 11.98
N PHE A 10 -7.89 -30.44 12.25
CA PHE A 10 -8.82 -29.53 11.57
C PHE A 10 -8.35 -29.04 10.19
N HIS A 11 -7.07 -29.22 9.86
CA HIS A 11 -6.50 -28.88 8.54
C HIS A 11 -6.68 -29.98 7.49
N ARG A 12 -7.38 -31.08 7.81
CA ARG A 12 -7.82 -32.00 6.75
C ARG A 12 -8.79 -31.25 5.82
N PRO A 13 -8.55 -31.25 4.50
CA PRO A 13 -9.38 -30.51 3.55
C PRO A 13 -10.78 -31.12 3.50
N GLY A 14 -11.68 -30.61 4.35
CA GLY A 14 -13.11 -30.92 4.33
C GLY A 14 -13.80 -30.17 3.19
N LEU A 15 -14.73 -30.86 2.52
CA LEU A 15 -15.37 -30.47 1.28
C LEU A 15 -16.06 -29.08 1.31
N ARG A 16 -15.84 -28.35 0.20
CA ARG A 16 -16.65 -27.31 -0.44
C ARG A 16 -17.62 -26.51 0.45
N GLY A 17 -17.24 -25.26 0.72
CA GLY A 17 -18.18 -24.18 1.06
C GLY A 17 -17.43 -22.94 1.53
N SER A 18 -17.71 -21.77 0.93
CA SER A 18 -17.36 -20.36 1.25
C SER A 18 -15.98 -20.01 1.87
N ALA A 19 -15.50 -20.75 2.87
CA ALA A 19 -14.23 -20.61 3.56
C ALA A 19 -12.98 -20.76 2.66
N GLY A 20 -13.05 -21.56 1.58
CA GLY A 20 -11.96 -21.72 0.63
C GLY A 20 -11.62 -20.42 -0.12
N HIS A 21 -12.64 -19.68 -0.55
CA HIS A 21 -12.46 -18.43 -1.30
C HIS A 21 -11.84 -17.32 -0.44
N THR A 22 -12.22 -17.20 0.84
CA THR A 22 -11.62 -16.20 1.75
C THR A 22 -10.18 -16.52 2.13
N SER A 23 -9.84 -17.81 2.28
CA SER A 23 -8.45 -18.24 2.48
C SER A 23 -7.58 -17.91 1.27
N MET A 24 -8.12 -18.13 0.07
CA MET A 24 -7.45 -17.80 -1.18
C MET A 24 -7.20 -16.28 -1.31
N LEU A 25 -8.17 -15.44 -0.93
CA LEU A 25 -7.99 -13.98 -0.92
C LEU A 25 -6.85 -13.52 0.02
N ALA A 26 -6.76 -14.10 1.22
CA ALA A 26 -5.68 -13.79 2.15
C ALA A 26 -4.31 -14.23 1.60
N ILE A 27 -4.23 -15.43 1.01
CA ILE A 27 -3.01 -15.95 0.38
C ILE A 27 -2.56 -15.06 -0.78
N ILE A 28 -3.47 -14.67 -1.67
CA ILE A 28 -3.19 -13.76 -2.80
C ILE A 28 -2.68 -12.40 -2.29
N ALA A 29 -3.29 -11.87 -1.23
CA ALA A 29 -2.88 -10.62 -0.61
C ALA A 29 -1.41 -10.68 -0.13
N PHE A 30 -1.06 -11.71 0.63
CA PHE A 30 0.32 -11.89 1.10
C PHE A 30 1.29 -12.19 -0.05
N ALA A 31 0.89 -12.96 -1.06
CA ALA A 31 1.71 -13.24 -2.24
C ALA A 31 2.05 -11.99 -3.04
N ALA A 32 1.05 -11.15 -3.35
CA ALA A 32 1.27 -9.88 -4.03
C ALA A 32 2.15 -8.93 -3.21
N ALA A 33 1.90 -8.86 -1.90
CA ALA A 33 2.67 -8.05 -0.97
C ALA A 33 4.15 -8.45 -0.94
N THR A 34 4.43 -9.74 -0.77
CA THR A 34 5.80 -10.29 -0.71
C THR A 34 6.52 -10.17 -2.06
N THR A 35 5.84 -10.41 -3.18
CA THR A 35 6.40 -10.25 -4.53
C THR A 35 6.92 -8.83 -4.74
N ILE A 36 6.08 -7.84 -4.46
CA ILE A 36 6.41 -6.42 -4.66
C ILE A 36 7.50 -5.99 -3.67
N PHE A 37 7.38 -6.38 -2.41
CA PHE A 37 8.37 -6.04 -1.39
C PHE A 37 9.77 -6.56 -1.75
N LEU A 38 9.91 -7.84 -2.12
CA LEU A 38 11.19 -8.42 -2.52
C LEU A 38 11.75 -7.81 -3.80
N THR A 39 10.89 -7.45 -4.76
CA THR A 39 11.32 -6.79 -6.00
C THR A 39 11.91 -5.41 -5.73
N VAL A 40 11.26 -4.63 -4.85
CA VAL A 40 11.75 -3.30 -4.46
C VAL A 40 13.03 -3.41 -3.63
N LEU A 41 13.09 -4.39 -2.71
CA LEU A 41 14.29 -4.66 -1.92
C LEU A 41 15.46 -5.09 -2.82
N GLY A 42 15.22 -5.91 -3.85
CA GLY A 42 16.20 -6.25 -4.88
C GLY A 42 16.70 -5.04 -5.66
N GLY A 43 15.82 -4.08 -5.97
CA GLY A 43 16.21 -2.80 -6.56
C GLY A 43 17.13 -1.99 -5.64
N VAL A 44 16.78 -1.86 -4.35
CA VAL A 44 17.63 -1.20 -3.34
C VAL A 44 19.00 -1.88 -3.25
N HIS A 45 19.02 -3.21 -3.19
CA HIS A 45 20.25 -3.99 -3.18
C HIS A 45 21.09 -3.74 -4.44
N GLY A 46 20.49 -3.73 -5.62
CA GLY A 46 21.18 -3.46 -6.88
C GLY A 46 21.80 -2.06 -6.95
N PHE A 47 21.12 -1.03 -6.42
CA PHE A 47 21.71 0.31 -6.34
C PHE A 47 22.84 0.40 -5.30
N ILE A 48 22.71 -0.28 -4.16
CA ILE A 48 23.78 -0.37 -3.14
C ILE A 48 25.01 -1.10 -3.73
N TRP A 49 24.78 -2.16 -4.50
CA TRP A 49 25.82 -2.91 -5.21
C TRP A 49 26.60 -2.01 -6.17
N ARG A 50 25.90 -1.18 -6.94
CA ARG A 50 26.51 -0.22 -7.87
C ARG A 50 27.15 0.98 -7.16
N ALA A 51 26.71 1.33 -5.96
CA ALA A 51 27.21 2.49 -5.20
C ALA A 51 28.41 2.17 -4.28
N SER A 52 28.78 0.89 -4.13
CA SER A 52 29.90 0.46 -3.28
C SER A 52 31.13 0.12 -4.10
N ALA A 53 32.30 0.48 -3.58
CA ALA A 53 33.59 0.27 -4.24
C ALA A 53 33.92 -1.22 -4.47
N ASP A 54 33.46 -2.10 -3.57
CA ASP A 54 33.67 -3.57 -3.65
C ASP A 54 32.38 -4.36 -3.86
N HIS A 55 31.29 -3.69 -4.22
CA HIS A 55 29.99 -4.32 -4.39
C HIS A 55 29.43 -4.99 -3.12
N THR A 56 29.91 -4.60 -1.93
CA THR A 56 29.42 -5.11 -0.65
C THR A 56 28.58 -4.08 0.08
N VAL A 57 27.51 -4.54 0.73
CA VAL A 57 26.62 -3.69 1.52
C VAL A 57 27.37 -3.02 2.69
N ALA A 58 28.34 -3.71 3.30
CA ALA A 58 29.15 -3.15 4.37
C ALA A 58 29.99 -1.95 3.90
N CYS A 59 30.64 -2.07 2.73
CA CYS A 59 31.41 -0.98 2.11
C CYS A 59 30.55 0.22 1.71
N ALA A 60 29.25 0.03 1.46
CA ALA A 60 28.33 1.13 1.16
C ALA A 60 28.05 2.03 2.38
N PHE A 61 28.09 1.48 3.60
CA PHE A 61 27.79 2.21 4.84
C PHE A 61 29.05 2.62 5.62
N ASP A 62 30.14 1.84 5.49
CA ASP A 62 31.42 2.13 6.13
C ASP A 62 32.58 1.92 5.14
N PHE A 63 33.29 2.99 4.81
CA PHE A 63 34.47 2.92 3.95
C PHE A 63 35.61 2.12 4.59
N GLY A 64 35.62 1.92 5.91
CA GLY A 64 36.57 1.06 6.62
C GLY A 64 36.34 -0.43 6.38
N ALA A 65 35.13 -0.81 5.93
CA ALA A 65 34.79 -2.18 5.56
C ALA A 65 35.10 -2.51 4.08
N CYS A 66 35.52 -1.52 3.29
CA CYS A 66 35.93 -1.70 1.91
C CYS A 66 37.34 -2.32 1.83
N ARG A 67 37.64 -3.00 0.71
CA ARG A 67 38.98 -3.41 0.33
C ARG A 67 39.87 -2.18 0.17
N PRO A 68 41.11 -2.23 0.69
CA PRO A 68 41.96 -1.05 0.85
C PRO A 68 42.32 -0.33 -0.47
N ASP A 69 42.23 -0.99 -1.63
CA ASP A 69 42.65 -0.42 -2.93
C ASP A 69 41.50 0.14 -3.78
N THR A 70 40.26 -0.21 -3.50
CA THR A 70 39.11 0.15 -4.37
C THR A 70 38.51 1.52 -4.03
N VAL A 71 38.65 1.96 -2.77
CA VAL A 71 38.09 3.23 -2.29
C VAL A 71 38.69 4.44 -3.00
N ALA A 72 40.00 4.41 -3.29
CA ALA A 72 40.67 5.53 -3.95
C ALA A 72 40.20 5.71 -5.40
N ALA A 73 40.04 4.61 -6.14
CA ALA A 73 39.50 4.63 -7.50
C ALA A 73 38.04 5.10 -7.51
N TRP A 74 37.23 4.59 -6.58
CA TRP A 74 35.81 4.96 -6.43
C TRP A 74 35.63 6.45 -6.13
N LYS A 75 36.44 7.01 -5.22
CA LYS A 75 36.43 8.45 -4.90
C LYS A 75 36.76 9.32 -6.11
N ARG A 76 37.73 8.92 -6.94
CA ARG A 76 38.04 9.63 -8.19
C ARG A 76 36.85 9.61 -9.14
N GLN A 77 36.19 8.47 -9.29
CA GLN A 77 35.03 8.31 -10.16
C GLN A 77 33.84 9.17 -9.70
N ILE A 78 33.54 9.21 -8.40
CA ILE A 78 32.47 10.08 -7.86
C ILE A 78 32.79 11.57 -8.04
N SER A 79 34.07 11.93 -7.99
CA SER A 79 34.52 13.33 -8.14
C SER A 79 34.54 13.79 -9.60
N ASP A 80 34.49 12.86 -10.56
CA ASP A 80 34.45 13.17 -11.98
C ASP A 80 33.04 13.60 -12.40
N PRO A 81 32.84 14.87 -12.84
CA PRO A 81 31.52 15.40 -13.21
C PRO A 81 30.93 14.76 -14.47
N THR A 82 31.74 14.04 -15.25
CA THR A 82 31.27 13.31 -16.44
C THR A 82 30.79 11.89 -16.10
N SER A 83 30.97 11.44 -14.86
CA SER A 83 30.61 10.09 -14.45
C SER A 83 29.23 10.03 -13.81
N LEU A 84 28.46 8.97 -14.13
CA LEU A 84 27.18 8.67 -13.48
C LEU A 84 27.36 8.27 -12.00
N ALA A 85 28.57 7.89 -11.58
CA ALA A 85 28.86 7.49 -10.22
C ALA A 85 28.73 8.65 -9.23
N GLN A 86 28.81 9.90 -9.70
CA GLN A 86 28.54 11.10 -8.90
C GLN A 86 27.16 11.05 -8.22
N PHE A 87 26.15 10.46 -8.87
CA PHE A 87 24.78 10.35 -8.36
C PHE A 87 24.48 9.04 -7.62
N SER A 88 25.47 8.16 -7.42
CA SER A 88 25.28 6.84 -6.80
C SER A 88 24.57 6.89 -5.43
N THR A 89 24.99 7.81 -4.56
CA THR A 89 24.35 8.04 -3.25
C THR A 89 22.90 8.51 -3.38
N ALA A 90 22.59 9.34 -4.37
CA ALA A 90 21.24 9.83 -4.61
C ALA A 90 20.31 8.70 -5.10
N TYR A 91 20.80 7.80 -5.96
CA TYR A 91 20.06 6.60 -6.37
C TYR A 91 19.72 5.70 -5.17
N VAL A 92 20.68 5.44 -4.28
CA VAL A 92 20.45 4.63 -3.08
C VAL A 92 19.42 5.31 -2.17
N ALA A 93 19.54 6.61 -1.94
CA ALA A 93 18.60 7.38 -1.12
C ALA A 93 17.17 7.32 -1.69
N LEU A 94 17.01 7.49 -3.01
CA LEU A 94 15.72 7.40 -3.69
C LEU A 94 15.13 5.98 -3.65
N ALA A 95 15.96 4.95 -3.81
CA ALA A 95 15.52 3.56 -3.73
C ALA A 95 15.04 3.20 -2.31
N VAL A 96 15.80 3.62 -1.28
CA VAL A 96 15.40 3.44 0.13
C VAL A 96 14.12 4.20 0.43
N PHE A 97 13.98 5.42 -0.11
CA PHE A 97 12.77 6.22 0.01
C PHE A 97 11.55 5.52 -0.62
N ALA A 98 11.69 4.99 -1.84
CA ALA A 98 10.63 4.22 -2.50
C ALA A 98 10.24 2.97 -1.69
N CYS A 99 11.22 2.26 -1.15
CA CYS A 99 10.99 1.11 -0.26
C CYS A 99 10.20 1.53 0.99
N MET A 100 10.61 2.61 1.66
CA MET A 100 9.96 3.13 2.86
C MET A 100 8.50 3.56 2.61
N LEU A 101 8.22 4.17 1.46
CA LEU A 101 6.85 4.52 1.07
C LEU A 101 5.96 3.28 0.93
N LEU A 102 6.47 2.21 0.35
CA LEU A 102 5.72 0.97 0.11
C LEU A 102 5.49 0.13 1.38
N VAL A 103 6.19 0.41 2.49
CA VAL A 103 5.92 -0.23 3.79
C VAL A 103 4.48 0.05 4.26
N VAL A 104 3.97 1.26 4.04
CA VAL A 104 2.62 1.63 4.51
C VAL A 104 1.52 0.80 3.84
N PRO A 105 1.40 0.71 2.50
CA PRO A 105 0.41 -0.13 1.85
C PRO A 105 0.64 -1.61 2.14
N PHE A 106 1.89 -2.05 2.32
CA PHE A 106 2.20 -3.42 2.73
C PHE A 106 1.60 -3.76 4.10
N VAL A 107 1.84 -2.94 5.13
CA VAL A 107 1.28 -3.13 6.48
C VAL A 107 -0.24 -3.04 6.46
N ALA A 108 -0.81 -2.11 5.68
CA ALA A 108 -2.25 -1.97 5.53
C ALA A 108 -2.90 -3.22 4.90
N LEU A 109 -2.27 -3.75 3.85
CA LEU A 109 -2.69 -4.97 3.15
C LEU A 109 -2.59 -6.19 4.07
N ALA A 110 -1.44 -6.39 4.72
CA ALA A 110 -1.22 -7.49 5.67
C ALA A 110 -2.24 -7.46 6.82
N GLY A 111 -2.51 -6.28 7.39
CA GLY A 111 -3.52 -6.13 8.44
C GLY A 111 -4.94 -6.42 7.94
N SER A 112 -5.28 -6.04 6.71
CA SER A 112 -6.58 -6.37 6.11
C SER A 112 -6.76 -7.86 5.84
N ALA A 113 -5.72 -8.53 5.32
CA ALA A 113 -5.70 -9.96 5.08
C ALA A 113 -5.81 -10.76 6.40
N ALA A 114 -5.04 -10.37 7.42
CA ALA A 114 -5.09 -11.00 8.74
C ALA A 114 -6.46 -10.88 9.41
N ARG A 115 -7.12 -9.70 9.28
CA ARG A 115 -8.48 -9.52 9.82
C ARG A 115 -9.51 -10.42 9.11
N LEU A 116 -9.39 -10.55 7.79
CA LEU A 116 -10.27 -11.43 7.01
C LEU A 116 -10.11 -12.89 7.46
N ALA A 117 -8.86 -13.35 7.64
CA ALA A 117 -8.55 -14.68 8.15
C ALA A 117 -9.17 -14.94 9.55
N ALA A 118 -9.15 -13.95 10.44
CA ALA A 118 -9.69 -14.07 11.80
C ALA A 118 -11.23 -14.12 11.84
N SER A 119 -11.90 -13.20 11.14
CA SER A 119 -13.36 -12.95 11.25
C SER A 119 -14.28 -14.16 11.02
N ARG A 120 -13.91 -15.04 10.08
CA ARG A 120 -14.72 -16.22 9.72
C ARG A 120 -14.48 -17.42 10.64
N ARG A 121 -13.30 -17.47 11.27
CA ARG A 121 -12.93 -18.56 12.18
C ARG A 121 -13.60 -18.38 13.53
N ASP A 122 -13.89 -17.14 13.94
CA ASP A 122 -14.63 -16.81 15.17
C ASP A 122 -15.99 -17.55 15.27
N ALA A 123 -16.70 -17.76 14.15
CA ALA A 123 -17.96 -18.52 14.14
C ALA A 123 -17.77 -20.00 14.53
N ARG A 124 -16.73 -20.67 14.01
CA ARG A 124 -16.38 -22.06 14.38
C ARG A 124 -15.80 -22.13 15.81
N LEU A 125 -15.12 -21.08 16.24
CA LEU A 125 -14.53 -21.00 17.58
C LEU A 125 -15.57 -20.67 18.65
N ALA A 126 -16.66 -19.99 18.30
CA ALA A 126 -17.82 -19.82 19.18
C ALA A 126 -18.45 -21.18 19.49
N ALA A 127 -18.62 -22.07 18.50
CA ALA A 127 -19.04 -23.45 18.72
C ALA A 127 -18.05 -24.24 19.60
N LEU A 128 -16.73 -24.04 19.42
CA LEU A 128 -15.72 -24.68 20.27
C LEU A 128 -15.69 -24.12 21.70
N ARG A 129 -15.93 -22.81 21.89
CA ARG A 129 -16.11 -22.20 23.21
C ARG A 129 -17.36 -22.73 23.90
N LEU A 130 -18.45 -22.92 23.16
CA LEU A 130 -19.67 -23.57 23.65
C LEU A 130 -19.42 -25.04 24.02
N ALA A 131 -18.46 -25.70 23.37
CA ALA A 131 -17.97 -27.03 23.72
C ALA A 131 -16.87 -27.05 24.82
N GLY A 132 -16.57 -25.91 25.46
CA GLY A 132 -15.65 -25.82 26.61
C GLY A 132 -14.18 -25.48 26.28
N ALA A 133 -13.85 -25.12 25.04
CA ALA A 133 -12.49 -24.71 24.68
C ALA A 133 -12.10 -23.36 25.31
N THR A 134 -10.88 -23.26 25.85
CA THR A 134 -10.40 -22.02 26.49
C THR A 134 -10.13 -20.90 25.48
N THR A 135 -10.33 -19.64 25.89
CA THR A 135 -10.07 -18.45 25.07
C THR A 135 -8.62 -18.41 24.54
N GLY A 136 -7.65 -18.86 25.33
CA GLY A 136 -6.24 -18.92 24.94
C GLY A 136 -5.96 -19.95 23.83
N GLN A 137 -6.60 -21.12 23.88
CA GLN A 137 -6.48 -22.14 22.82
C GLN A 137 -7.08 -21.63 21.51
N VAL A 138 -8.24 -20.97 21.59
CA VAL A 138 -8.93 -20.35 20.45
C VAL A 138 -8.06 -19.29 19.77
N VAL A 139 -7.46 -18.38 20.55
CA VAL A 139 -6.59 -17.30 20.04
C VAL A 139 -5.29 -17.84 19.44
N ARG A 140 -4.68 -18.88 20.03
CA ARG A 140 -3.48 -19.50 19.45
C ARG A 140 -3.79 -20.20 18.14
N LEU A 141 -4.93 -20.89 18.05
CA LEU A 141 -5.33 -21.61 16.85
C LEU A 141 -5.58 -20.67 15.67
N THR A 142 -6.21 -19.51 15.90
CA THR A 142 -6.43 -18.49 14.87
C THR A 142 -5.15 -17.78 14.46
N ALA A 143 -4.28 -17.46 15.42
CA ALA A 143 -3.00 -16.84 15.12
C ALA A 143 -2.12 -17.75 14.25
N LEU A 144 -2.04 -19.05 14.56
CA LEU A 144 -1.27 -20.02 13.80
C LEU A 144 -1.81 -20.23 12.38
N ASP A 145 -3.13 -20.20 12.20
CA ASP A 145 -3.71 -20.32 10.88
C ASP A 145 -3.46 -19.09 10.00
N ALA A 146 -3.62 -17.89 10.56
CA ALA A 146 -3.28 -16.65 9.84
C ALA A 146 -1.80 -16.63 9.46
N ALA A 147 -0.92 -17.12 10.34
CA ALA A 147 0.50 -17.30 10.04
C ALA A 147 0.74 -18.33 8.93
N GLY A 148 0.00 -19.44 8.92
CA GLY A 148 0.06 -20.45 7.86
C GLY A 148 -0.32 -19.91 6.49
N GLN A 149 -1.43 -19.16 6.41
CA GLN A 149 -1.84 -18.49 5.16
C GLN A 149 -0.82 -17.44 4.71
N ALA A 150 -0.25 -16.69 5.66
CA ALA A 150 0.78 -15.70 5.36
C ALA A 150 2.07 -16.34 4.87
N LEU A 151 2.48 -17.48 5.43
CA LEU A 151 3.65 -18.25 4.97
C LEU A 151 3.44 -18.82 3.57
N ILE A 152 2.28 -19.42 3.30
CA ILE A 152 1.94 -19.93 1.95
C ILE A 152 1.94 -18.78 0.95
N GLY A 153 1.29 -17.66 1.29
CA GLY A 153 1.29 -16.46 0.46
C GLY A 153 2.71 -15.94 0.22
N ALA A 154 3.54 -15.83 1.25
CA ALA A 154 4.91 -15.36 1.12
C ALA A 154 5.78 -16.30 0.25
N LEU A 155 5.62 -17.62 0.36
CA LEU A 155 6.30 -18.60 -0.50
C LEU A 155 5.90 -18.43 -1.98
N ILE A 156 4.60 -18.25 -2.25
CA ILE A 156 4.11 -17.92 -3.59
C ILE A 156 4.68 -16.56 -4.04
N GLY A 157 4.81 -15.60 -3.13
CA GLY A 157 5.38 -14.30 -3.40
C GLY A 157 6.88 -14.34 -3.75
N ILE A 158 7.64 -15.26 -3.17
CA ILE A 158 9.04 -15.52 -3.57
C ILE A 158 9.08 -16.04 -5.01
N ALA A 159 8.21 -16.99 -5.35
CA ALA A 159 8.10 -17.46 -6.73
C ALA A 159 7.69 -16.33 -7.69
N GLY A 160 6.78 -15.45 -7.26
CA GLY A 160 6.39 -14.24 -7.99
C GLY A 160 7.55 -13.25 -8.20
N TYR A 161 8.40 -13.06 -7.19
CA TYR A 161 9.61 -12.24 -7.28
C TYR A 161 10.60 -12.82 -8.30
N CYS A 162 10.86 -14.13 -8.25
CA CYS A 162 11.69 -14.80 -9.24
C CYS A 162 11.12 -14.70 -10.66
N ALA A 163 9.80 -14.73 -10.81
CA ALA A 163 9.12 -14.58 -12.11
C ALA A 163 9.13 -13.13 -12.63
N LEU A 164 9.09 -12.13 -11.74
CA LEU A 164 9.10 -10.72 -12.10
C LEU A 164 10.52 -10.20 -12.40
N MET A 165 11.54 -10.83 -11.83
CA MET A 165 12.94 -10.44 -11.97
C MET A 165 13.40 -10.26 -13.43
N PRO A 166 13.14 -11.18 -14.39
CA PRO A 166 13.52 -10.98 -15.79
C PRO A 166 12.90 -9.74 -16.42
N ALA A 167 11.66 -9.39 -16.06
CA ALA A 167 11.00 -8.19 -16.57
C ALA A 167 11.67 -6.91 -16.03
N VAL A 168 12.09 -6.91 -14.76
CA VAL A 168 12.80 -5.77 -14.14
C VAL A 168 14.21 -5.62 -14.73
N MET A 169 14.88 -6.72 -15.08
CA MET A 169 16.20 -6.67 -15.74
C MET A 169 16.18 -5.99 -17.12
N LEU A 170 15.02 -5.93 -17.79
CA LEU A 170 14.87 -5.25 -19.08
C LEU A 170 14.85 -3.72 -18.95
N ILE A 171 14.59 -3.20 -17.75
CA ILE A 171 14.49 -1.75 -17.51
C ILE A 171 15.92 -1.18 -17.35
N PRO A 172 16.37 -0.30 -18.25
CA PRO A 172 17.69 0.31 -18.14
C PRO A 172 17.70 1.37 -17.02
N PHE A 173 18.74 1.34 -16.19
CA PHE A 173 19.08 2.37 -15.22
C PHE A 173 20.58 2.67 -15.34
N GLN A 174 20.96 3.94 -15.34
CA GLN A 174 22.33 4.43 -15.55
C GLN A 174 22.88 3.96 -16.92
N GLU A 175 22.02 3.96 -17.94
CA GLU A 175 22.29 3.36 -19.27
C GLU A 175 22.68 1.87 -19.24
N GLN A 176 22.45 1.18 -18.13
CA GLN A 176 22.80 -0.23 -17.94
C GLN A 176 21.62 -1.06 -17.45
N ARG A 177 21.53 -2.30 -17.93
CA ARG A 177 20.55 -3.28 -17.43
C ARG A 177 21.04 -3.89 -16.12
N PHE A 178 20.12 -4.24 -15.24
CA PHE A 178 20.47 -5.00 -14.02
C PHE A 178 20.85 -6.44 -14.38
N THR A 179 21.92 -6.94 -13.76
CA THR A 179 22.28 -8.37 -13.81
C THR A 179 21.55 -9.14 -12.72
N PHE A 180 21.52 -10.48 -12.85
CA PHE A 180 20.90 -11.36 -11.86
C PHE A 180 21.51 -11.15 -10.46
N GLU A 181 22.84 -11.07 -10.38
CA GLU A 181 23.58 -10.88 -9.13
C GLU A 181 23.24 -9.57 -8.43
N GLN A 182 22.98 -8.50 -9.20
CA GLN A 182 22.62 -7.20 -8.63
C GLN A 182 21.22 -7.23 -8.00
N LEU A 183 20.25 -7.88 -8.66
CA LEU A 183 18.86 -7.90 -8.21
C LEU A 183 18.56 -8.99 -7.17
N TRP A 184 19.41 -10.02 -7.07
CA TRP A 184 19.26 -11.13 -6.14
C TRP A 184 19.54 -10.71 -4.69
N VAL A 185 18.51 -10.70 -3.83
CA VAL A 185 18.65 -10.26 -2.43
C VAL A 185 19.40 -11.27 -1.53
N GLY A 186 19.60 -12.49 -2.01
CA GLY A 186 20.23 -13.56 -1.23
C GLY A 186 19.27 -14.36 -0.35
N PRO A 187 19.67 -15.58 0.06
CA PRO A 187 18.82 -16.50 0.81
C PRO A 187 18.45 -15.98 2.21
N LEU A 188 19.36 -15.27 2.88
CA LEU A 188 19.10 -14.71 4.21
C LEU A 188 17.95 -13.70 4.20
N ALA A 189 17.90 -12.82 3.20
CA ALA A 189 16.82 -11.84 3.07
C ALA A 189 15.47 -12.50 2.77
N LEU A 190 15.45 -13.60 2.02
CA LEU A 190 14.23 -14.39 1.79
C LEU A 190 13.71 -14.99 3.11
N VAL A 191 14.60 -15.58 3.93
CA VAL A 191 14.25 -16.13 5.25
C VAL A 191 13.75 -15.03 6.19
N ILE A 192 14.44 -13.88 6.22
CA ILE A 192 14.02 -12.71 7.02
C ILE A 192 12.63 -12.22 6.57
N THR A 193 12.37 -12.18 5.25
CA THR A 193 11.08 -11.74 4.72
C THR A 193 9.97 -12.73 5.08
N LEU A 194 10.21 -14.04 4.99
CA LEU A 194 9.26 -15.08 5.43
C LEU A 194 8.94 -14.95 6.92
N ALA A 195 9.97 -14.80 7.76
CA ALA A 195 9.81 -14.61 9.19
C ALA A 195 9.04 -13.30 9.50
N GLY A 196 9.41 -12.20 8.82
CA GLY A 196 8.78 -10.89 8.98
C GLY A 196 7.30 -10.90 8.63
N VAL A 197 6.92 -11.51 7.49
CA VAL A 197 5.51 -11.65 7.07
C VAL A 197 4.73 -12.50 8.08
N ALA A 198 5.30 -13.62 8.54
CA ALA A 198 4.65 -14.48 9.53
C ALA A 198 4.45 -13.77 10.87
N ILE A 199 5.47 -13.07 11.37
CA ILE A 199 5.41 -12.27 12.61
C ILE A 199 4.36 -11.15 12.46
N LEU A 200 4.35 -10.45 11.33
CA LEU A 200 3.38 -9.39 11.08
C LEU A 200 1.94 -9.91 11.05
N ALA A 201 1.71 -11.07 10.43
CA ALA A 201 0.41 -11.74 10.41
C ALA A 201 -0.01 -12.20 11.82
N LEU A 202 0.90 -12.77 12.61
CA LEU A 202 0.68 -13.14 14.00
C LEU A 202 0.28 -11.92 14.85
N ILE A 203 1.08 -10.85 14.81
CA ILE A 203 0.80 -9.61 15.55
C ILE A 203 -0.54 -9.02 15.13
N SER A 204 -0.80 -8.94 13.82
CA SER A 204 -2.05 -8.38 13.29
C SER A 204 -3.27 -9.19 13.71
N SER A 205 -3.15 -10.53 13.69
CA SER A 205 -4.20 -11.44 14.15
C SER A 205 -4.45 -11.30 15.66
N LEU A 206 -3.40 -11.29 16.47
CA LEU A 206 -3.49 -11.11 17.92
C LEU A 206 -4.08 -9.76 18.32
N VAL A 207 -3.69 -8.67 17.66
CA VAL A 207 -4.26 -7.33 17.92
C VAL A 207 -5.75 -7.28 17.56
N THR A 208 -6.13 -7.95 16.47
CA THR A 208 -7.54 -8.05 16.05
C THR A 208 -8.36 -8.82 17.09
N LEU A 209 -7.85 -9.96 17.56
CA LEU A 209 -8.52 -10.82 18.55
C LEU A 209 -8.59 -10.20 19.95
N ARG A 210 -7.55 -9.47 20.38
CA ARG A 210 -7.54 -8.77 21.68
C ARG A 210 -8.68 -7.77 21.81
N ARG A 211 -9.06 -7.08 20.72
CA ARG A 211 -10.18 -6.13 20.74
C ARG A 211 -11.54 -6.81 20.94
N VAL A 212 -11.69 -8.05 20.49
CA VAL A 212 -12.93 -8.83 20.61
C VAL A 212 -13.06 -9.48 21.99
N ALA A 213 -11.95 -9.92 22.59
CA ALA A 213 -11.96 -10.55 23.91
C ALA A 213 -12.34 -9.61 25.07
N ILE A 214 -12.20 -8.28 24.90
CA ILE A 214 -12.45 -7.29 25.95
C ILE A 214 -13.95 -6.98 26.15
N THR A 215 -14.84 -7.36 25.21
CA THR A 215 -16.29 -7.15 25.34
C THR A 215 -17.06 -8.47 25.21
N PRO A 216 -17.16 -9.27 26.28
CA PRO A 216 -17.77 -10.60 26.26
C PRO A 216 -19.29 -10.60 25.96
N LEU A 217 -19.94 -9.43 25.98
CA LEU A 217 -21.36 -9.25 25.64
C LEU A 217 -21.62 -8.82 24.20
N GLY A 218 -20.59 -8.58 23.38
CA GLY A 218 -20.75 -8.18 21.96
C GLY A 218 -21.48 -6.84 21.73
N VAL A 219 -21.93 -6.16 22.79
CA VAL A 219 -22.54 -4.84 22.73
C VAL A 219 -21.41 -3.81 22.78
N THR A 220 -20.73 -3.63 21.64
CA THR A 220 -20.18 -2.30 21.39
C THR A 220 -21.38 -1.43 21.09
N SER A 221 -21.72 -0.50 21.98
CA SER A 221 -22.60 0.59 21.57
C SER A 221 -21.99 1.16 20.28
N ARG A 222 -22.79 1.32 19.22
CA ARG A 222 -22.39 2.07 18.03
C ARG A 222 -22.33 3.56 18.40
N THR A 223 -21.59 3.89 19.47
CA THR A 223 -21.24 5.26 19.80
C THR A 223 -20.33 5.69 18.68
N ALA A 224 -20.90 6.49 17.76
CA ALA A 224 -20.16 7.11 16.69
C ALA A 224 -18.95 7.80 17.33
N THR A 225 -17.76 7.21 17.14
CA THR A 225 -16.50 7.80 17.60
C THR A 225 -16.51 9.26 17.20
N ALA A 226 -16.26 10.16 18.16
CA ALA A 226 -16.28 11.59 17.95
C ALA A 226 -15.61 11.93 16.62
N LEU A 227 -16.36 12.61 15.75
CA LEU A 227 -15.92 12.99 14.43
C LEU A 227 -14.54 13.65 14.52
N PRO A 228 -13.57 13.28 13.67
CA PRO A 228 -12.24 13.88 13.73
C PRO A 228 -12.37 15.40 13.71
N SER A 229 -11.73 16.07 14.67
CA SER A 229 -11.88 17.50 14.87
C SER A 229 -11.23 18.31 13.74
N GLY A 230 -11.80 19.48 13.43
CA GLY A 230 -11.24 20.44 12.46
C GLY A 230 -9.79 20.85 12.78
N THR A 231 -9.33 20.60 14.01
CA THR A 231 -7.93 20.73 14.45
C THR A 231 -6.94 20.00 13.53
N ARG A 232 -7.33 18.83 12.98
CA ARG A 232 -6.47 18.09 12.03
C ARG A 232 -6.29 18.81 10.69
N MET A 233 -7.31 19.53 10.24
CA MET A 233 -7.24 20.36 9.04
C MET A 233 -6.38 21.60 9.29
N VAL A 234 -6.49 22.22 10.47
CA VAL A 234 -5.62 23.35 10.84
C VAL A 234 -4.16 22.91 10.88
N LEU A 235 -3.85 21.77 11.51
CA LEU A 235 -2.50 21.21 11.54
C LEU A 235 -1.97 20.94 10.11
N PHE A 236 -2.81 20.39 9.24
CA PHE A 236 -2.45 20.17 7.84
C PHE A 236 -2.08 21.47 7.12
N VAL A 237 -2.92 22.50 7.23
CA VAL A 237 -2.67 23.79 6.59
C VAL A 237 -1.39 24.43 7.12
N VAL A 238 -1.16 24.41 8.44
CA VAL A 238 0.05 24.97 9.05
C VAL A 238 1.31 24.29 8.51
N VAL A 239 1.35 22.96 8.48
CA VAL A 239 2.55 22.26 7.99
C VAL A 239 2.79 22.49 6.50
N VAL A 240 1.73 22.51 5.68
CA VAL A 240 1.84 22.80 4.24
C VAL A 240 2.33 24.24 4.00
N VAL A 241 1.90 25.21 4.81
CA VAL A 241 2.40 26.59 4.71
C VAL A 241 3.86 26.68 5.13
N VAL A 242 4.25 26.07 6.25
CA VAL A 242 5.65 26.02 6.70
C VAL A 242 6.52 25.39 5.62
N ALA A 243 6.04 24.33 4.98
CA ALA A 243 6.72 23.70 3.86
C ALA A 243 6.99 24.68 2.72
N MET A 244 5.94 25.33 2.22
CA MET A 244 6.05 26.26 1.10
C MET A 244 7.04 27.38 1.41
N ILE A 245 7.09 27.84 2.66
CA ILE A 245 8.06 28.84 3.12
C ILE A 245 9.49 28.29 3.09
N VAL A 246 9.72 27.07 3.58
CA VAL A 246 11.05 26.44 3.60
C VAL A 246 11.55 26.17 2.17
N PHE A 247 10.74 25.55 1.31
CA PHE A 247 11.17 25.19 -0.06
C PHE A 247 11.31 26.39 -0.99
N LYS A 248 10.58 27.48 -0.75
CA LYS A 248 10.76 28.72 -1.50
C LYS A 248 12.08 29.43 -1.18
N ASN A 249 12.70 29.12 -0.03
CA ASN A 249 13.93 29.76 0.44
C ASN A 249 15.09 28.75 0.48
N PRO A 250 15.64 28.32 -0.68
CA PRO A 250 16.72 27.33 -0.73
C PRO A 250 18.00 27.80 0.00
N ALA A 251 18.19 29.12 0.17
CA ALA A 251 19.28 29.70 0.95
C ALA A 251 19.29 29.29 2.43
N MET A 252 18.13 28.95 3.03
CA MET A 252 18.08 28.43 4.40
C MET A 252 18.65 27.01 4.53
N LEU A 253 18.63 26.22 3.44
CA LEU A 253 19.14 24.85 3.42
C LEU A 253 20.56 24.75 2.85
N ALA A 254 21.05 25.78 2.16
CA ALA A 254 22.35 25.78 1.50
C ALA A 254 23.55 25.62 2.47
N GLN A 255 23.38 25.95 3.75
CA GLN A 255 24.40 25.77 4.79
C GLN A 255 24.34 24.41 5.50
N ALA A 256 23.29 23.62 5.25
CA ALA A 256 23.13 22.28 5.82
C ALA A 256 23.75 21.25 4.86
N GLY A 257 24.71 20.45 5.32
CA GLY A 257 25.40 19.46 4.48
C GLY A 257 24.44 18.54 3.71
N GLN A 258 24.91 17.95 2.61
CA GLN A 258 24.11 17.15 1.66
C GLN A 258 23.21 16.09 2.33
N ALA A 259 23.69 15.42 3.39
CA ALA A 259 22.90 14.44 4.15
C ALA A 259 21.68 15.05 4.85
N VAL A 260 21.81 16.27 5.40
CA VAL A 260 20.71 16.99 6.05
C VAL A 260 19.69 17.44 5.00
N MET A 261 20.14 17.88 3.82
CA MET A 261 19.25 18.25 2.72
C MET A 261 18.39 17.06 2.25
N TYR A 262 18.98 15.89 2.01
CA TYR A 262 18.22 14.68 1.66
C TYR A 262 17.26 14.25 2.78
N GLY A 263 17.71 14.30 4.03
CA GLY A 263 16.87 14.00 5.20
C GLY A 263 15.67 14.92 5.33
N VAL A 264 15.84 16.23 5.08
CA VAL A 264 14.75 17.21 5.08
C VAL A 264 13.77 16.93 3.95
N ILE A 265 14.24 16.68 2.72
CA ILE A 265 13.36 16.39 1.58
C ILE A 265 12.55 15.10 1.82
N ILE A 266 13.20 14.02 2.25
CA ILE A 266 12.54 12.73 2.53
C ILE A 266 11.58 12.86 3.71
N GLY A 267 12.04 13.42 4.83
CA GLY A 267 11.24 13.59 6.03
C GLY A 267 10.03 14.47 5.77
N PHE A 268 10.20 15.50 4.95
CA PHE A 268 9.12 16.36 4.51
C PHE A 268 8.09 15.63 3.64
N MET A 269 8.55 14.84 2.68
CA MET A 269 7.68 14.06 1.79
C MET A 269 6.86 13.03 2.59
N LEU A 270 7.48 12.37 3.56
CA LEU A 270 6.81 11.44 4.50
C LEU A 270 5.81 12.16 5.40
N LEU A 271 6.17 13.33 5.93
CA LEU A 271 5.30 14.16 6.75
C LEU A 271 4.03 14.57 5.98
N CYS A 272 4.18 14.97 4.72
CA CYS A 272 3.05 15.31 3.86
C CYS A 272 2.14 14.13 3.60
N PHE A 273 2.70 12.95 3.33
CA PHE A 273 1.91 11.74 3.16
C PHE A 273 1.17 11.36 4.47
N ALA A 274 1.83 11.48 5.63
CA ALA A 274 1.21 11.24 6.93
C ALA A 274 0.05 12.22 7.18
N LEU A 275 0.21 13.47 6.77
CA LEU A 275 -0.79 14.53 6.85
C LEU A 275 -2.01 14.26 5.96
N VAL A 276 -1.82 13.81 4.72
CA VAL A 276 -2.92 13.36 3.84
C VAL A 276 -3.70 12.21 4.51
N ASN A 277 -3.01 11.28 5.16
CA ASN A 277 -3.67 10.20 5.90
C ASN A 277 -4.40 10.68 7.17
N LEU A 278 -3.89 11.72 7.82
CA LEU A 278 -4.49 12.30 9.01
C LEU A 278 -5.80 13.04 8.68
N ILE A 279 -5.81 13.83 7.60
CA ILE A 279 -6.96 14.63 7.19
C ILE A 279 -8.02 13.81 6.46
N GLY A 280 -7.63 12.71 5.81
CA GLY A 280 -8.50 11.96 4.93
C GLY A 280 -9.81 11.45 5.55
N THR A 281 -9.77 11.02 6.82
CA THR A 281 -11.00 10.61 7.53
C THR A 281 -11.97 11.80 7.70
N TRP A 282 -11.45 13.00 7.95
CA TRP A 282 -12.26 14.21 8.05
C TRP A 282 -12.87 14.58 6.70
N VAL A 283 -12.09 14.57 5.62
CA VAL A 283 -12.59 14.92 4.28
C VAL A 283 -13.68 13.94 3.82
N ILE A 284 -13.47 12.63 3.98
CA ILE A 284 -14.51 11.63 3.68
C ILE A 284 -15.77 11.92 4.47
N THR A 285 -15.64 12.19 5.76
CA THR A 285 -16.81 12.44 6.60
C THR A 285 -17.54 13.71 6.19
N ALA A 286 -16.83 14.81 5.92
CA ALA A 286 -17.42 16.06 5.47
C ALA A 286 -18.20 15.88 4.15
N ARG A 287 -17.60 15.15 3.19
CA ARG A 287 -18.24 14.86 1.90
C ARG A 287 -19.41 13.89 2.03
N ALA A 288 -19.29 12.86 2.85
CA ALA A 288 -20.38 11.91 3.11
C ALA A 288 -21.57 12.61 3.81
N LYS A 289 -21.32 13.48 4.80
CA LYS A 289 -22.36 14.31 5.43
C LYS A 289 -23.03 15.24 4.42
N ALA A 290 -22.26 15.91 3.57
CA ALA A 290 -22.80 16.81 2.56
C ALA A 290 -23.72 16.07 1.57
N LYS A 291 -23.29 14.90 1.06
CA LYS A 291 -24.12 14.07 0.17
C LYS A 291 -25.31 13.42 0.89
N ALA A 292 -25.18 13.07 2.18
CA ALA A 292 -26.26 12.49 2.97
C ALA A 292 -27.40 13.47 3.27
N LYS A 293 -27.13 14.79 3.29
CA LYS A 293 -28.16 15.83 3.48
C LYS A 293 -29.13 15.95 2.31
N ARG A 294 -28.66 15.71 1.08
CA ARG A 294 -29.47 15.78 -0.15
C ARG A 294 -29.14 14.58 -1.06
N PRO A 295 -29.57 13.36 -0.69
CA PRO A 295 -29.31 12.17 -1.49
C PRO A 295 -30.16 12.21 -2.77
N LYS A 296 -29.54 11.87 -3.91
CA LYS A 296 -30.22 11.88 -5.22
C LYS A 296 -31.06 10.61 -5.47
N ASP A 297 -30.68 9.49 -4.85
CA ASP A 297 -31.33 8.18 -4.96
C ASP A 297 -31.16 7.39 -3.65
N ALA A 298 -31.96 6.32 -3.49
CA ALA A 298 -31.91 5.43 -2.32
C ALA A 298 -30.51 4.80 -2.15
N ALA A 299 -29.88 4.41 -3.26
CA ALA A 299 -28.53 3.85 -3.28
C ALA A 299 -27.49 4.82 -2.68
N THR A 300 -27.52 6.11 -3.03
CA THR A 300 -26.63 7.13 -2.43
C THR A 300 -26.93 7.32 -0.95
N MET A 301 -28.21 7.32 -0.54
CA MET A 301 -28.56 7.46 0.88
C MET A 301 -27.97 6.32 1.72
N ILE A 302 -28.14 5.08 1.27
CA ILE A 302 -27.60 3.88 1.94
C ILE A 302 -26.07 3.95 1.98
N ALA A 303 -25.44 4.21 0.84
CA ALA A 303 -23.98 4.28 0.74
C ALA A 303 -23.37 5.35 1.65
N MET A 304 -23.94 6.57 1.67
CA MET A 304 -23.40 7.64 2.52
C MET A 304 -23.58 7.35 4.01
N ARG A 305 -24.71 6.76 4.43
CA ARG A 305 -24.93 6.37 5.84
C ARG A 305 -23.94 5.28 6.27
N ARG A 306 -23.69 4.27 5.44
CA ARG A 306 -22.66 3.24 5.70
C ARG A 306 -21.25 3.82 5.85
N ILE A 307 -20.88 4.79 5.01
CA ILE A 307 -19.60 5.51 5.16
C ILE A 307 -19.55 6.29 6.49
N LEU A 308 -20.64 6.94 6.87
CA LEU A 308 -20.72 7.74 8.10
C LEU A 308 -20.71 6.88 9.38
N ASP A 309 -21.15 5.62 9.31
CA ASP A 309 -21.08 4.69 10.44
C ASP A 309 -19.63 4.36 10.83
N ASN A 310 -18.71 4.28 9.85
CA ASN A 310 -17.29 4.07 10.12
C ASN A 310 -16.36 4.74 9.08
N PRO A 311 -16.18 6.07 9.15
CA PRO A 311 -15.42 6.82 8.14
C PRO A 311 -13.93 6.47 8.15
N LYS A 312 -13.40 6.06 9.32
CA LYS A 312 -12.00 5.63 9.45
C LYS A 312 -11.75 4.35 8.66
N ARG A 313 -12.68 3.39 8.69
CA ARG A 313 -12.61 2.18 7.85
C ARG A 313 -12.68 2.56 6.38
N ALA A 314 -13.60 3.44 5.99
CA ALA A 314 -13.72 3.92 4.60
C ALA A 314 -12.42 4.57 4.09
N TRP A 315 -11.78 5.45 4.86
CA TRP A 315 -10.49 6.04 4.48
C TRP A 315 -9.38 5.00 4.37
N ARG A 316 -9.26 4.12 5.37
CA ARG A 316 -8.21 3.10 5.38
C ARG A 316 -8.35 2.10 4.22
N ASN A 317 -9.55 1.97 3.65
CA ASN A 317 -9.77 1.16 2.46
C ASN A 317 -9.12 1.76 1.19
N VAL A 318 -8.91 3.07 1.17
CA VAL A 318 -8.40 3.83 0.01
C VAL A 318 -7.08 4.55 0.29
N SER A 319 -6.52 4.43 1.50
CA SER A 319 -5.27 5.12 1.88
C SER A 319 -4.05 4.68 1.08
N GLY A 320 -3.99 3.41 0.64
CA GLY A 320 -2.94 2.94 -0.28
C GLY A 320 -3.00 3.63 -1.64
N ILE A 321 -4.19 4.04 -2.07
CA ILE A 321 -4.40 4.77 -3.33
C ILE A 321 -3.93 6.22 -3.18
N ALA A 322 -4.13 6.81 -2.00
CA ALA A 322 -3.62 8.15 -1.71
C ALA A 322 -2.10 8.21 -1.90
N LEU A 323 -1.40 7.13 -1.50
CA LEU A 323 0.04 7.02 -1.73
C LEU A 323 0.38 6.93 -3.22
N ALA A 324 -0.30 6.05 -3.97
CA ALA A 324 -0.03 5.88 -5.39
C ALA A 324 -0.28 7.16 -6.19
N VAL A 325 -1.36 7.88 -5.88
CA VAL A 325 -1.70 9.18 -6.48
C VAL A 325 -0.68 10.26 -6.09
N PHE A 326 -0.22 10.25 -4.84
CA PHE A 326 0.78 11.18 -4.37
C PHE A 326 2.14 10.96 -5.07
N ILE A 327 2.55 9.70 -5.21
CA ILE A 327 3.74 9.30 -6.00
C ILE A 327 3.56 9.75 -7.46
N ALA A 328 2.36 9.55 -8.05
CA ALA A 328 2.07 10.04 -9.40
C ALA A 328 2.31 11.53 -9.58
N GLY A 329 1.89 12.35 -8.61
CA GLY A 329 2.11 13.79 -8.65
C GLY A 329 3.55 14.23 -8.49
N ILE A 330 4.37 13.47 -7.76
CA ILE A 330 5.81 13.75 -7.65
C ILE A 330 6.53 13.31 -8.92
N THR A 331 6.26 12.08 -9.37
CA THR A 331 6.92 11.48 -10.54
C THR A 331 6.52 12.15 -11.85
N SER A 332 5.32 12.71 -11.97
CA SER A 332 4.88 13.38 -13.19
C SER A 332 5.79 14.54 -13.61
N ILE A 333 6.42 15.21 -12.64
CA ILE A 333 7.38 16.29 -12.88
C ILE A 333 8.70 15.73 -13.43
N CYS A 334 9.17 14.61 -12.88
CA CYS A 334 10.36 13.92 -13.38
C CYS A 334 10.18 13.41 -14.82
N GLY A 335 8.95 13.00 -15.19
CA GLY A 335 8.61 12.63 -16.56
C GLY A 335 8.82 13.76 -17.56
N PHE A 336 8.49 15.01 -17.20
CA PHE A 336 8.76 16.19 -18.04
C PHE A 336 10.25 16.43 -18.25
N PHE A 337 11.04 16.39 -17.17
CA PHE A 337 12.48 16.58 -17.30
C PHE A 337 13.15 15.45 -18.09
N GLY A 338 12.66 14.21 -17.97
CA GLY A 338 13.09 13.09 -18.81
C GLY A 338 12.76 13.27 -20.30
N SER A 339 11.63 13.89 -20.63
CA SER A 339 11.30 14.25 -22.02
C SER A 339 12.01 15.50 -22.54
N ALA A 340 12.27 16.49 -21.68
CA ALA A 340 13.02 17.70 -22.03
C ALA A 340 14.53 17.41 -22.20
N ALA A 341 15.06 16.42 -21.49
CA ALA A 341 16.40 15.86 -21.66
C ALA A 341 16.67 15.27 -23.05
N VAL A 342 15.64 15.02 -23.87
CA VAL A 342 15.82 14.60 -25.27
C VAL A 342 16.36 15.75 -26.15
N VAL A 343 16.25 17.01 -25.68
CA VAL A 343 16.63 18.21 -26.44
C VAL A 343 18.05 18.72 -26.08
N GLY A 344 18.57 18.38 -24.89
CA GLY A 344 19.94 18.72 -24.47
C GLY A 344 20.79 17.46 -24.32
N GLY A 345 21.94 17.40 -25.00
CA GLY A 345 22.97 16.35 -24.90
C GLY A 345 22.54 15.03 -24.24
N ALA A 346 22.12 14.05 -25.03
CA ALA A 346 21.53 12.79 -24.57
C ALA A 346 22.42 11.95 -23.61
N ASN A 347 23.67 12.35 -23.39
CA ASN A 347 24.67 11.63 -22.57
C ASN A 347 25.12 12.41 -21.32
N ASP A 348 24.53 13.55 -20.99
CA ASP A 348 24.89 14.29 -19.77
C ASP A 348 24.48 13.50 -18.51
N PRO A 349 25.36 13.25 -17.52
CA PRO A 349 25.02 12.43 -16.35
C PRO A 349 23.80 12.89 -15.56
N PHE A 350 23.56 14.21 -15.53
CA PHE A 350 22.38 14.80 -14.89
C PHE A 350 21.09 14.49 -15.66
N THR A 351 21.09 14.48 -16.99
CA THR A 351 19.89 14.20 -17.78
C THR A 351 19.48 12.73 -17.67
N VAL A 352 20.46 11.82 -17.69
CA VAL A 352 20.26 10.38 -17.42
C VAL A 352 19.71 10.18 -16.01
N PHE A 353 20.29 10.84 -15.00
CA PHE A 353 19.80 10.77 -13.62
C PHE A 353 18.33 11.15 -13.50
N ILE A 354 17.93 12.30 -14.05
CA ILE A 354 16.54 12.75 -13.97
C ILE A 354 15.58 11.82 -14.72
N ARG A 355 15.99 11.29 -15.89
CA ARG A 355 15.21 10.30 -16.64
C ARG A 355 14.94 9.04 -15.80
N ASP A 356 15.97 8.54 -15.12
CA ASP A 356 15.87 7.35 -14.28
C ASP A 356 15.01 7.56 -13.04
N ILE A 357 14.98 8.78 -12.47
CA ILE A 357 14.00 9.12 -11.42
C ILE A 357 12.58 8.96 -11.95
N GLY A 358 12.30 9.40 -13.18
CA GLY A 358 11.01 9.20 -13.84
C GLY A 358 10.64 7.72 -13.95
N THR A 359 11.55 6.90 -14.47
CA THR A 359 11.35 5.44 -14.60
C THR A 359 11.12 4.77 -13.26
N GLY A 360 11.96 5.06 -12.25
CA GLY A 360 11.82 4.51 -10.90
C GLY A 360 10.53 4.96 -10.20
N GLY A 361 10.09 6.20 -10.44
CA GLY A 361 8.83 6.70 -9.95
C GLY A 361 7.61 6.00 -10.57
N ILE A 362 7.62 5.74 -11.88
CA ILE A 362 6.56 4.98 -12.57
C ILE A 362 6.50 3.56 -12.02
N LEU A 363 7.66 2.90 -11.84
CA LEU A 363 7.73 1.57 -11.25
C LEU A 363 7.13 1.54 -9.85
N THR A 364 7.47 2.52 -9.01
CA THR A 364 6.93 2.65 -7.65
C THR A 364 5.43 2.91 -7.65
N LEU A 365 4.94 3.74 -8.57
CA LEU A 365 3.51 4.00 -8.77
C LEU A 365 2.75 2.72 -9.14
N VAL A 366 3.27 1.94 -10.10
CA VAL A 366 2.66 0.67 -10.51
C VAL A 366 2.57 -0.28 -9.33
N PHE A 367 3.66 -0.45 -8.58
CA PHE A 367 3.67 -1.29 -7.38
C PHE A 367 2.69 -0.80 -6.30
N ALA A 368 2.67 0.50 -6.02
CA ALA A 368 1.73 1.08 -5.06
C ALA A 368 0.26 0.88 -5.52
N ALA A 369 -0.02 1.08 -6.81
CA ALA A 369 -1.35 0.92 -7.38
C ALA A 369 -1.82 -0.55 -7.34
N VAL A 370 -0.94 -1.50 -7.64
CA VAL A 370 -1.25 -2.94 -7.52
C VAL A 370 -1.52 -3.32 -6.06
N LEU A 371 -0.68 -2.90 -5.10
CA LEU A 371 -0.93 -3.16 -3.67
C LEU A 371 -2.25 -2.55 -3.20
N ALA A 372 -2.56 -1.33 -3.64
CA ALA A 372 -3.80 -0.65 -3.30
C ALA A 372 -5.02 -1.35 -3.92
N ALA A 373 -4.93 -1.81 -5.17
CA ALA A 373 -5.98 -2.57 -5.85
C ALA A 373 -6.25 -3.91 -5.15
N VAL A 374 -5.21 -4.68 -4.83
CA VAL A 374 -5.34 -5.95 -4.09
C VAL A 374 -5.92 -5.71 -2.70
N SER A 375 -5.45 -4.68 -1.98
CA SER A 375 -5.97 -4.32 -0.65
C SER A 375 -7.45 -3.97 -0.70
N SER A 376 -7.83 -3.08 -1.62
CA SER A 376 -9.22 -2.69 -1.83
C SER A 376 -10.09 -3.88 -2.20
N GLY A 377 -9.64 -4.75 -3.12
CA GLY A 377 -10.34 -5.96 -3.52
C GLY A 377 -10.59 -6.93 -2.36
N VAL A 378 -9.56 -7.21 -1.55
CA VAL A 378 -9.66 -8.09 -0.38
C VAL A 378 -10.61 -7.52 0.67
N MET A 379 -10.53 -6.22 0.96
CA MET A 379 -11.42 -5.57 1.93
C MET A 379 -12.87 -5.53 1.46
N GLN A 380 -13.10 -5.27 0.17
CA GLN A 380 -14.43 -5.28 -0.40
C GLN A 380 -15.02 -6.69 -0.43
N ALA A 381 -14.29 -7.68 -0.93
CA ALA A 381 -14.72 -9.07 -0.92
C ALA A 381 -15.05 -9.52 0.52
N GLY A 382 -14.18 -9.21 1.48
CA GLY A 382 -14.43 -9.46 2.90
C GLY A 382 -15.72 -8.82 3.42
N SER A 383 -15.98 -7.55 3.08
CA SER A 383 -17.20 -6.86 3.53
C SER A 383 -18.50 -7.46 2.98
N VAL A 384 -18.47 -7.93 1.72
CA VAL A 384 -19.60 -8.64 1.11
C VAL A 384 -19.90 -9.92 1.88
N TYR A 385 -18.83 -10.66 2.15
CA TYR A 385 -18.88 -11.91 2.89
C TYR A 385 -19.38 -11.73 4.33
N ASP A 386 -18.95 -10.65 5.01
CA ASP A 386 -19.38 -10.30 6.38
C ASP A 386 -20.87 -9.91 6.42
N GLN A 387 -21.36 -9.19 5.41
CA GLN A 387 -22.73 -8.66 5.35
C GLN A 387 -23.72 -9.53 4.57
N ALA A 388 -23.30 -10.71 4.10
CA ALA A 388 -24.12 -11.57 3.24
C ALA A 388 -25.50 -11.89 3.85
N GLY A 389 -25.56 -12.11 5.17
CA GLY A 389 -26.82 -12.34 5.89
C GLY A 389 -27.74 -11.12 5.89
N GLU A 390 -27.20 -9.92 6.11
CA GLU A 390 -27.96 -8.66 6.07
C GLU A 390 -28.49 -8.38 4.66
N TYR A 391 -27.66 -8.59 3.62
CA TYR A 391 -28.09 -8.44 2.23
C TYR A 391 -29.22 -9.39 1.88
N ARG A 392 -29.13 -10.63 2.34
CA ARG A 392 -30.19 -11.62 2.13
C ARG A 392 -31.49 -11.20 2.81
N MET A 393 -31.46 -10.74 4.06
CA MET A 393 -32.66 -10.24 4.74
C MET A 393 -33.29 -9.07 3.98
N LEU A 394 -32.48 -8.10 3.54
CA LEU A 394 -32.97 -6.96 2.76
C LEU A 394 -33.61 -7.37 1.42
N VAL A 395 -33.06 -8.38 0.75
CA VAL A 395 -33.63 -8.94 -0.48
C VAL A 395 -34.94 -9.66 -0.19
N LEU A 396 -35.02 -10.43 0.90
CA LEU A 396 -36.25 -11.10 1.34
C LEU A 396 -37.33 -10.09 1.76
N GLU A 397 -36.94 -8.94 2.31
CA GLU A 397 -37.82 -7.80 2.60
C GLU A 397 -38.28 -7.03 1.34
N GLY A 398 -37.80 -7.42 0.15
CA GLY A 398 -38.22 -6.87 -1.14
C GLY A 398 -37.30 -5.81 -1.74
N THR A 399 -36.10 -5.61 -1.18
CA THR A 399 -35.12 -4.66 -1.75
C THR A 399 -34.52 -5.20 -3.05
N ASP A 400 -34.57 -4.40 -4.12
CA ASP A 400 -33.95 -4.77 -5.40
C ASP A 400 -32.43 -4.91 -5.28
N VAL A 401 -31.90 -6.04 -5.73
CA VAL A 401 -30.46 -6.37 -5.76
C VAL A 401 -29.67 -5.32 -6.55
N LYS A 402 -30.26 -4.71 -7.59
CA LYS A 402 -29.58 -3.64 -8.35
C LYS A 402 -29.32 -2.40 -7.49
N THR A 403 -30.23 -2.06 -6.59
CA THR A 403 -30.09 -0.92 -5.68
C THR A 403 -28.98 -1.17 -4.67
N LEU A 404 -28.90 -2.38 -4.11
CA LEU A 404 -27.83 -2.78 -3.18
C LEU A 404 -26.45 -2.81 -3.87
N ASN A 405 -26.38 -3.33 -5.10
CA ASN A 405 -25.15 -3.32 -5.89
C ASN A 405 -24.70 -1.89 -6.23
N ARG A 406 -25.64 -1.02 -6.60
CA ARG A 406 -25.35 0.40 -6.85
C ARG A 406 -24.88 1.13 -5.59
N ALA A 407 -25.49 0.84 -4.43
CA ALA A 407 -25.06 1.38 -3.15
C ALA A 407 -23.61 0.99 -2.83
N ARG A 408 -23.22 -0.27 -3.05
CA ARG A 408 -21.84 -0.74 -2.88
C ARG A 408 -20.85 -0.03 -3.80
N PHE A 409 -21.20 0.15 -5.08
CA PHE A 409 -20.35 0.93 -5.99
C PHE A 409 -20.15 2.37 -5.51
N ILE A 410 -21.22 3.04 -5.06
CA ILE A 410 -21.13 4.41 -4.54
C ILE A 410 -20.29 4.45 -3.25
N GLU A 411 -20.41 3.44 -2.39
CA GLU A 411 -19.66 3.29 -1.14
C GLU A 411 -18.15 3.17 -1.38
N VAL A 412 -17.75 2.54 -2.50
CA VAL A 412 -16.34 2.38 -2.89
C VAL A 412 -15.81 3.58 -3.68
N LEU A 413 -16.57 4.05 -4.67
CA LEU A 413 -16.14 5.13 -5.57
C LEU A 413 -16.11 6.49 -4.88
N THR A 414 -16.95 6.72 -3.86
CA THR A 414 -16.97 8.02 -3.17
C THR A 414 -15.66 8.29 -2.40
N PRO A 415 -15.18 7.40 -1.53
CA PRO A 415 -13.85 7.51 -0.92
C PRO A 415 -12.72 7.59 -1.96
N LEU A 416 -12.81 6.80 -3.03
CA LEU A 416 -11.81 6.78 -4.10
C LEU A 416 -11.66 8.15 -4.77
N ASN A 417 -12.77 8.75 -5.22
CA ASN A 417 -12.77 10.06 -5.86
C ASN A 417 -12.21 11.14 -4.92
N ILE A 418 -12.55 11.07 -3.63
CA ILE A 418 -12.06 12.02 -2.63
C ILE A 418 -10.55 11.89 -2.46
N VAL A 419 -10.04 10.66 -2.36
CA VAL A 419 -8.60 10.39 -2.26
C VAL A 419 -7.85 10.94 -3.46
N VAL A 420 -8.33 10.67 -4.68
CA VAL A 420 -7.68 11.15 -5.91
C VAL A 420 -7.59 12.67 -5.93
N ILE A 421 -8.67 13.37 -5.58
CA ILE A 421 -8.71 14.84 -5.54
C ILE A 421 -7.78 15.38 -4.44
N VAL A 422 -7.87 14.84 -3.23
CA VAL A 422 -7.11 15.36 -2.08
C VAL A 422 -5.63 15.05 -2.21
N ALA A 423 -5.26 13.80 -2.51
CA ALA A 423 -3.87 13.40 -2.64
C ALA A 423 -3.22 14.03 -3.88
N GLY A 424 -3.92 14.05 -5.02
CA GLY A 424 -3.42 14.63 -6.26
C GLY A 424 -3.28 16.15 -6.17
N GLY A 425 -4.29 16.83 -5.59
CA GLY A 425 -4.21 18.26 -5.31
C GLY A 425 -3.10 18.60 -4.32
N CYS A 426 -2.93 17.79 -3.27
CA CYS A 426 -1.86 17.98 -2.30
C CYS A 426 -0.47 17.78 -2.92
N SER A 427 -0.25 16.76 -3.75
CA SER A 427 1.04 16.57 -4.42
C SER A 427 1.37 17.73 -5.36
N MET A 428 0.39 18.21 -6.14
CA MET A 428 0.58 19.35 -7.03
C MET A 428 0.86 20.64 -6.25
N LEU A 429 0.09 20.91 -5.19
CA LEU A 429 0.29 22.09 -4.34
C LEU A 429 1.69 22.10 -3.70
N LEU A 430 2.18 20.94 -3.24
CA LEU A 430 3.49 20.82 -2.61
C LEU A 430 4.66 20.96 -3.60
N MET A 431 4.46 20.58 -4.85
CA MET A 431 5.48 20.73 -5.89
C MET A 431 5.49 22.12 -6.52
N ALA A 432 4.42 22.89 -6.38
CA ALA A 432 4.30 24.23 -6.98
C ALA A 432 5.46 25.19 -6.65
N PRO A 433 5.97 25.30 -5.40
CA PRO A 433 7.07 26.24 -5.11
C PRO A 433 8.37 25.94 -5.86
N LEU A 434 8.61 24.66 -6.19
CA LEU A 434 9.84 24.20 -6.84
C LEU A 434 9.70 24.11 -8.36
N PHE A 435 8.49 23.81 -8.86
CA PHE A 435 8.28 23.39 -10.25
C PHE A 435 7.08 24.05 -10.92
N ALA A 436 6.63 25.23 -10.45
CA ALA A 436 5.43 25.91 -10.98
C ALA A 436 5.41 26.00 -12.51
N ALA A 437 6.55 26.34 -13.12
CA ALA A 437 6.69 26.48 -14.57
C ALA A 437 6.53 25.15 -15.32
N SER A 438 6.98 24.03 -14.72
CA SER A 438 6.89 22.70 -15.32
C SER A 438 5.50 22.07 -15.16
N MET A 439 4.66 22.56 -14.24
CA MET A 439 3.34 21.96 -13.98
C MET A 439 2.31 22.21 -15.07
N THR A 440 2.48 23.26 -15.88
CA THR A 440 1.58 23.58 -17.00
C THR A 440 1.95 22.86 -18.29
N GLU A 441 3.07 22.13 -18.29
CA GLU A 441 3.59 21.44 -19.47
C GLU A 441 2.72 20.25 -19.86
N PRO A 442 2.44 20.03 -21.17
CA PRO A 442 1.60 18.92 -21.61
C PRO A 442 2.13 17.55 -21.15
N ALA A 443 3.45 17.38 -21.08
CA ALA A 443 4.08 16.13 -20.67
C ALA A 443 3.91 15.84 -19.16
N THR A 444 4.01 16.84 -18.28
CA THR A 444 3.73 16.66 -16.84
C THR A 444 2.27 16.34 -16.62
N LEU A 445 1.36 17.06 -17.27
CA LEU A 445 -0.07 16.82 -17.18
C LEU A 445 -0.45 15.44 -17.69
N ALA A 446 0.08 15.02 -18.86
CA ALA A 446 -0.17 13.69 -19.41
C ALA A 446 0.31 12.57 -18.46
N SER A 447 1.52 12.73 -17.90
CA SER A 447 2.08 11.76 -16.94
C SER A 447 1.26 11.70 -15.65
N PHE A 448 0.84 12.87 -15.14
CA PHE A 448 0.02 12.98 -13.93
C PHE A 448 -1.36 12.33 -14.13
N PHE A 449 -2.10 12.75 -15.15
CA PHE A 449 -3.42 12.21 -15.45
C PHE A 449 -3.35 10.73 -15.85
N GLY A 450 -2.32 10.31 -16.58
CA GLY A 450 -2.06 8.91 -16.89
C GLY A 450 -1.90 8.06 -15.63
N GLY A 451 -1.11 8.53 -14.65
CA GLY A 451 -0.97 7.88 -13.35
C GLY A 451 -2.28 7.82 -12.56
N LEU A 452 -3.07 8.90 -12.58
CA LEU A 452 -4.40 8.93 -11.96
C LEU A 452 -5.35 7.93 -12.60
N VAL A 453 -5.41 7.89 -13.93
CA VAL A 453 -6.26 6.95 -14.69
C VAL A 453 -5.84 5.51 -14.41
N LEU A 454 -4.55 5.22 -14.38
CA LEU A 454 -4.04 3.89 -14.05
C LEU A 454 -4.46 3.45 -12.65
N CYS A 455 -4.27 4.31 -11.64
CA CYS A 455 -4.70 4.03 -10.27
C CYS A 455 -6.22 3.80 -10.18
N TYR A 456 -7.00 4.65 -10.87
CA TYR A 456 -8.45 4.55 -10.89
C TYR A 456 -8.93 3.26 -11.56
N ALA A 457 -8.34 2.90 -12.70
CA ALA A 457 -8.67 1.71 -13.47
C ALA A 457 -8.37 0.43 -12.66
N LEU A 458 -7.16 0.32 -12.10
CA LEU A 458 -6.76 -0.85 -11.29
C LEU A 458 -7.68 -1.06 -10.09
N VAL A 459 -8.07 0.02 -9.40
CA VAL A 459 -8.97 -0.07 -8.25
C VAL A 459 -10.40 -0.38 -8.67
N SER A 460 -10.86 0.21 -9.78
CA SER A 460 -12.19 -0.06 -10.33
C SER A 460 -12.33 -1.52 -10.77
N ILE A 461 -11.27 -2.12 -11.32
CA ILE A 461 -11.22 -3.56 -11.61
C ILE A 461 -11.37 -4.38 -10.32
N GLY A 462 -10.66 -4.01 -9.24
CA GLY A 462 -10.83 -4.66 -7.93
C GLY A 462 -12.25 -4.54 -7.38
N ALA A 463 -12.90 -3.39 -7.57
CA ALA A 463 -14.29 -3.18 -7.19
C ALA A 463 -15.29 -3.95 -8.04
N PHE A 464 -15.02 -4.10 -9.34
CA PHE A 464 -15.83 -4.90 -10.23
C PHE A 464 -15.71 -6.40 -9.90
N ALA A 465 -14.49 -6.88 -9.67
CA ALA A 465 -14.24 -8.26 -9.26
C ALA A 465 -14.95 -8.59 -7.94
N SER A 466 -14.96 -7.68 -6.96
CA SER A 466 -15.67 -7.88 -5.68
C SER A 466 -17.20 -7.92 -5.86
N ASN A 467 -17.75 -7.15 -6.80
CA ASN A 467 -19.16 -7.21 -7.17
C ASN A 467 -19.53 -8.51 -7.88
N HIS A 468 -18.66 -9.01 -8.75
CA HIS A 468 -18.86 -10.29 -9.40
C HIS A 468 -18.87 -11.45 -8.39
N VAL A 469 -17.92 -11.44 -7.44
CA VAL A 469 -17.92 -12.41 -6.33
C VAL A 469 -19.19 -12.31 -5.49
N ALA A 470 -19.70 -11.10 -5.24
CA ALA A 470 -20.95 -10.92 -4.52
C ALA A 470 -22.17 -11.46 -5.27
N ALA A 471 -22.21 -11.30 -6.59
CA ALA A 471 -23.27 -11.86 -7.43
C ALA A 471 -23.23 -13.40 -7.46
N SER A 472 -22.04 -13.99 -7.27
CA SER A 472 -21.88 -15.45 -7.14
C SER A 472 -22.27 -16.01 -5.78
N LEU A 473 -22.50 -15.15 -4.77
CA LEU A 473 -23.04 -15.60 -3.49
C LEU A 473 -24.50 -15.94 -3.71
N ASN A 474 -24.85 -17.21 -3.49
CA ASN A 474 -26.21 -17.70 -3.65
C ASN A 474 -27.09 -17.12 -2.52
N LEU A 475 -27.59 -15.91 -2.71
CA LEU A 475 -28.36 -15.16 -1.71
C LEU A 475 -29.77 -15.74 -1.50
N THR A 476 -30.23 -16.59 -2.42
CA THR A 476 -31.60 -17.10 -2.49
C THR A 476 -31.76 -18.57 -2.08
N ASP A 477 -30.73 -19.41 -2.20
CA ASP A 477 -30.88 -20.88 -2.04
C ASP A 477 -30.48 -21.46 -0.67
N TYR A 478 -29.98 -20.67 0.29
CA TYR A 478 -29.63 -21.22 1.60
C TYR A 478 -30.87 -21.36 2.49
N ARG A 479 -31.54 -22.51 2.44
CA ARG A 479 -32.38 -22.98 3.54
C ARG A 479 -31.46 -23.25 4.73
N ALA A 480 -31.82 -22.70 5.90
CA ALA A 480 -31.03 -22.88 7.12
C ALA A 480 -31.24 -24.27 7.78
N ASP A 481 -32.00 -25.15 7.11
CA ASP A 481 -32.45 -26.44 7.63
C ASP A 481 -31.71 -27.65 7.02
N ASP A 482 -30.71 -27.43 6.17
CA ASP A 482 -29.78 -28.46 5.67
C ASP A 482 -28.34 -28.16 6.13
#